data_AF-A0AAF0L2E3-F1
#
_entry.id   AF-A0AAF0L2E3-F1
#
_cell.length_a   1.000
_cell.length_b   1.000
_cell.length_c   1.000
_cell.angle_alpha   90.00
_cell.angle_beta   90.00
_cell.angle_gamma   90.00
#
_symmetry.space_group_name_H-M   'P 1'
#
loop_
_entity.id
_entity.type
_entity.pdbx_description
1 polymer ?
#
loop_
_entity_poly.entity_id
_entity_poly.type
_entity_poly.pdbx_seq_one_letter_code
_entity_poly.pdbx_strand_id
1 'polypeptide(L)'
;MTPGPVPGTDRIASPALVHTAQAVAAEALRAPLREVRARVVDDGRGALAVEVTSPLTLPVLGSHVLPGEPVLATAHRARATIAERLGAITGRKVERVSLTFSSAVLDAPRRVR
;
A
#
# COMPACT_ATOMS: atom_id res chain seq x y z
N MET A 1 36.95 12.28 5.06
CA MET A 1 36.43 11.79 6.36
C MET A 1 34.93 11.61 6.21
N THR A 2 34.48 10.39 5.95
CA THR A 2 33.05 10.07 5.86
C THR A 2 32.54 9.88 7.28
N PRO A 3 31.49 10.59 7.74
CA PRO A 3 30.99 10.42 9.09
C PRO A 3 30.56 8.96 9.29
N GLY A 4 31.08 8.32 10.34
CA GLY A 4 30.68 6.97 10.72
C GLY A 4 29.22 6.94 11.15
N PRO A 5 28.52 5.79 11.00
CA PRO A 5 27.12 5.68 11.36
C PRO A 5 26.93 6.06 12.83
N VAL A 6 26.08 7.06 13.08
CA VAL A 6 25.75 7.52 14.43
C VAL A 6 24.76 6.52 15.03
N PRO A 7 25.07 5.92 16.20
CA PRO A 7 24.14 4.99 16.83
C PRO A 7 22.93 5.76 17.35
N GLY A 8 21.78 5.51 16.73
CA GLY A 8 20.47 6.02 17.11
C GLY A 8 19.40 5.12 16.50
N THR A 9 18.38 4.78 17.27
CA THR A 9 17.23 4.01 16.77
C THR A 9 15.98 4.86 16.90
N ASP A 10 15.39 5.21 15.76
CA ASP A 10 14.08 5.84 15.74
C ASP A 10 13.00 4.76 15.93
N ARG A 11 12.17 4.93 16.95
CA ARG A 11 11.01 4.06 17.17
C ARG A 11 9.75 4.75 16.65
N ILE A 12 9.22 4.22 15.56
CA ILE A 12 7.91 4.62 15.04
C ILE A 12 6.85 3.80 15.78
N ALA A 13 5.86 4.47 16.36
CA ALA A 13 4.75 3.82 17.05
C ALA A 13 3.95 2.93 16.07
N SER A 14 3.52 1.75 16.51
CA SER A 14 2.77 0.80 15.67
C SER A 14 1.54 1.41 14.98
N PRO A 15 0.72 2.27 15.62
CA PRO A 15 -0.38 2.95 14.94
C PRO A 15 0.08 3.83 13.78
N ALA A 16 1.21 4.54 13.94
CA ALA A 16 1.75 5.38 12.88
C ALA A 16 2.21 4.53 11.68
N LEU A 17 2.84 3.37 11.92
CA LEU A 17 3.19 2.43 10.85
C LEU A 17 1.94 1.92 10.11
N VAL A 18 0.88 1.58 10.84
CA VAL A 18 -0.39 1.10 10.26
C VAL A 18 -1.05 2.18 9.41
N HIS A 19 -1.19 3.41 9.91
CA HIS A 19 -1.78 4.51 9.16
C HIS A 19 -0.96 4.89 7.94
N THR A 20 0.37 4.88 8.06
CA THR A 20 1.27 5.12 6.91
C THR A 20 1.09 4.03 5.85
N ALA A 21 1.07 2.75 6.25
CA ALA A 21 0.85 1.64 5.33
C ALA A 21 -0.53 1.72 4.67
N GLN A 22 -1.57 2.09 5.41
CA GLN A 22 -2.93 2.29 4.89
C GLN A 22 -2.97 3.39 3.83
N ALA A 23 -2.33 4.54 4.10
CA ALA A 23 -2.28 5.67 3.18
C ALA A 23 -1.53 5.31 1.89
N VAL A 24 -0.32 4.73 2.03
CA VAL A 24 0.49 4.29 0.90
C VAL A 24 -0.26 3.24 0.06
N ALA A 25 -0.94 2.30 0.69
CA ALA A 25 -1.72 1.27 0.00
C ALA A 25 -2.93 1.85 -0.74
N ALA A 26 -3.67 2.78 -0.12
CA ALA A 26 -4.80 3.45 -0.75
C ALA A 26 -4.38 4.21 -2.01
N GLU A 27 -3.25 4.92 -1.94
CA GLU A 27 -2.68 5.62 -3.11
C GLU A 27 -2.21 4.64 -4.20
N ALA A 28 -1.47 3.58 -3.83
CA ALA A 28 -0.97 2.59 -4.78
C ALA A 28 -2.09 1.83 -5.50
N LEU A 29 -3.20 1.59 -4.81
CA LEU A 29 -4.36 0.84 -5.32
C LEU A 29 -5.45 1.74 -5.92
N ARG A 30 -5.30 3.07 -5.83
CA ARG A 30 -6.32 4.06 -6.21
C ARG A 30 -7.68 3.73 -5.58
N ALA A 31 -7.65 3.36 -4.30
CA ALA A 31 -8.82 2.98 -3.53
C ALA A 31 -9.14 4.05 -2.47
N PRO A 32 -10.42 4.24 -2.09
CA PRO A 32 -10.76 5.16 -1.01
C PRO A 32 -10.09 4.73 0.31
N LEU A 33 -9.38 5.65 0.98
CA LEU A 33 -8.62 5.36 2.20
C LEU A 33 -9.44 4.62 3.27
N ARG A 34 -10.71 5.02 3.44
CA ARG A 34 -11.65 4.42 4.41
C ARG A 34 -12.00 2.95 4.11
N GLU A 35 -11.79 2.50 2.87
CA GLU A 35 -12.07 1.13 2.41
C GLU A 35 -10.82 0.26 2.38
N VAL A 36 -9.65 0.86 2.65
CA VAL A 36 -8.37 0.16 2.78
C VAL A 36 -8.09 -0.11 4.25
N ARG A 37 -7.79 -1.36 4.58
CA ARG A 37 -7.32 -1.77 5.91
C ARG A 37 -5.89 -2.28 5.76
N ALA A 38 -5.01 -1.80 6.63
CA ALA A 38 -3.64 -2.28 6.69
C ALA A 38 -3.36 -2.89 8.07
N ARG A 39 -2.50 -3.91 8.09
CA ARG A 39 -1.89 -4.45 9.28
C ARG A 39 -0.39 -4.53 9.04
N VAL A 40 0.38 -4.12 10.03
CA VAL A 40 1.84 -4.14 9.98
C VAL A 40 2.32 -5.01 11.13
N VAL A 41 3.15 -5.99 10.81
CA VAL A 41 3.79 -6.89 11.77
C VAL A 41 5.29 -6.69 11.67
N ASP A 42 5.93 -6.50 12.82
CA ASP A 42 7.38 -6.48 12.97
C ASP A 42 7.88 -7.92 13.11
N ASP A 43 8.92 -8.30 12.37
CA ASP A 43 9.53 -9.63 12.49
C ASP A 43 10.43 -9.79 13.72
N GLY A 44 10.58 -8.74 14.53
CA GLY A 44 11.45 -8.71 15.71
C GLY A 44 12.92 -8.51 15.38
N ARG A 45 13.28 -8.42 14.09
CA ARG A 45 14.62 -8.14 13.56
C ARG A 45 14.70 -6.80 12.84
N GLY A 46 13.63 -6.00 12.88
CA GLY A 46 13.59 -4.68 12.29
C GLY A 46 12.91 -4.63 10.92
N ALA A 47 12.49 -5.76 10.37
CA ALA A 47 11.77 -5.82 9.10
C ALA A 47 10.25 -5.84 9.28
N LEU A 48 9.53 -5.35 8.27
CA LEU A 48 8.08 -5.24 8.28
C LEU A 48 7.43 -6.24 7.32
N ALA A 49 6.38 -6.89 7.80
CA ALA A 49 5.39 -7.58 6.98
C ALA A 49 4.10 -6.76 6.97
N VAL A 50 3.59 -6.49 5.76
CA VAL A 50 2.38 -5.67 5.56
C VAL A 50 1.28 -6.53 4.94
N GLU A 51 0.11 -6.50 5.55
CA GLU A 51 -1.12 -7.12 5.06
C GLU A 51 -2.11 -6.02 4.73
N VAL A 52 -2.60 -5.99 3.50
CA VAL A 52 -3.56 -5.00 3.02
C VAL A 52 -4.82 -5.70 2.53
N THR A 53 -5.96 -5.24 3.02
CA THR A 53 -7.28 -5.59 2.49
C THR A 53 -7.92 -4.34 1.89
N SER A 54 -8.35 -4.42 0.64
CA SER A 54 -8.88 -3.28 -0.11
C SER A 54 -9.92 -3.71 -1.14
N PRO A 55 -10.79 -2.82 -1.62
CA PRO A 55 -11.55 -3.06 -2.82
C PRO A 55 -10.63 -3.10 -4.06
N LEU A 56 -11.03 -3.84 -5.08
CA LEU A 56 -10.46 -3.76 -6.42
C LEU A 56 -11.20 -2.68 -7.23
N THR A 57 -10.49 -1.63 -7.62
CA THR A 57 -11.06 -0.58 -8.49
C THR A 57 -11.10 -1.07 -9.93
N LEU A 58 -12.30 -1.13 -10.52
CA LEU A 58 -12.54 -1.62 -11.87
C LEU A 58 -13.21 -0.55 -12.74
N PRO A 59 -12.91 -0.48 -14.04
CA PRO A 59 -13.65 0.38 -14.95
C PRO A 59 -15.12 -0.05 -15.03
N VAL A 60 -16.00 0.91 -15.32
CA VAL A 60 -17.43 0.64 -15.51
C VAL A 60 -17.62 -0.33 -16.70
N LEU A 61 -18.41 -1.38 -16.49
CA LEU A 61 -18.75 -2.33 -17.56
C LEU A 61 -19.42 -1.60 -18.73
N GLY A 62 -18.96 -1.85 -19.95
CA GLY A 62 -19.47 -1.20 -21.16
C GLY A 62 -18.88 0.19 -21.45
N SER A 63 -17.94 0.68 -20.64
CA SER A 63 -17.26 1.98 -20.88
C SER A 63 -16.29 1.98 -22.07
N HIS A 64 -16.10 0.84 -22.75
CA HIS A 64 -15.05 0.61 -23.76
C HIS A 64 -13.61 0.90 -23.28
N VAL A 65 -13.41 1.24 -22.01
CA VAL A 65 -12.11 1.40 -21.38
C VAL A 65 -11.62 0.01 -20.96
N LEU A 66 -10.63 -0.50 -21.69
CA LEU A 66 -9.93 -1.71 -21.30
C LEU A 66 -8.88 -1.36 -20.23
N PRO A 67 -8.74 -2.18 -19.17
CA PRO A 67 -7.61 -2.07 -18.26
C PRO A 67 -6.29 -2.11 -19.04
N GLY A 68 -5.41 -1.14 -18.80
CA GLY A 68 -4.12 -1.08 -19.49
C GLY A 68 -3.17 -2.23 -19.15
N GLU A 69 -3.48 -3.01 -18.11
CA GLU A 69 -2.76 -4.21 -17.73
C GLU A 69 -3.68 -5.22 -17.00
N PRO A 70 -3.29 -6.50 -16.90
CA PRO A 70 -4.01 -7.49 -16.09
C PRO A 70 -3.99 -7.14 -14.60
N VAL A 71 -5.05 -7.53 -13.88
CA VAL A 71 -5.18 -7.31 -12.42
C VAL A 71 -3.97 -7.83 -11.64
N LEU A 72 -3.41 -8.98 -12.04
CA LEU A 72 -2.22 -9.55 -11.40
C LEU A 72 -0.98 -8.66 -11.56
N ALA A 73 -0.82 -8.01 -12.72
CA ALA A 73 0.27 -7.07 -12.96
C ALA A 73 0.11 -5.82 -12.10
N THR A 74 -1.11 -5.27 -12.03
CA THR A 74 -1.42 -4.14 -11.13
C THR A 74 -1.16 -4.49 -9.67
N ALA A 75 -1.61 -5.67 -9.21
CA ALA A 75 -1.38 -6.11 -7.83
C ALA A 75 0.12 -6.30 -7.53
N HIS A 76 0.89 -6.84 -8.48
CA HIS A 76 2.33 -7.00 -8.32
C HIS A 76 3.05 -5.65 -8.25
N ARG A 77 2.69 -4.71 -9.13
CA ARG A 77 3.20 -3.33 -9.09
C ARG A 77 2.84 -2.66 -7.76
N ALA A 78 1.58 -2.75 -7.33
CA ALA A 78 1.13 -2.16 -6.08
C ALA A 78 1.92 -2.70 -4.86
N ARG A 79 2.20 -4.01 -4.80
CA ARG A 79 3.06 -4.59 -3.75
C ARG A 79 4.45 -3.96 -3.73
N ALA A 80 5.09 -3.83 -4.90
CA ALA A 80 6.41 -3.22 -5.02
C ALA A 80 6.39 -1.75 -4.58
N THR A 81 5.41 -0.96 -5.07
CA THR A 81 5.23 0.44 -4.70
C THR A 81 4.98 0.62 -3.20
N ILE A 82 4.18 -0.24 -2.58
CA ILE A 82 3.92 -0.19 -1.13
C ILE A 82 5.20 -0.48 -0.36
N ALA A 83 5.94 -1.53 -0.72
CA ALA A 83 7.19 -1.89 -0.05
C ALA A 83 8.23 -0.77 -0.15
N GLU A 84 8.41 -0.21 -1.35
CA GLU A 84 9.35 0.88 -1.62
C GLU A 84 8.99 2.15 -0.83
N ARG A 85 7.74 2.63 -0.96
CA ARG A 85 7.32 3.88 -0.32
C ARG A 85 7.26 3.77 1.19
N LEU A 86 6.78 2.65 1.72
CA LEU A 86 6.77 2.45 3.18
C LEU A 86 8.19 2.38 3.72
N GLY A 87 9.12 1.73 3.01
CA GLY A 87 10.53 1.70 3.38
C GLY A 87 11.18 3.08 3.33
N ALA A 88 10.89 3.88 2.30
CA ALA A 88 11.39 5.24 2.18
C ALA A 88 10.87 6.17 3.30
N ILE A 89 9.59 6.05 3.67
CA ILE A 89 8.98 6.90 4.70
C ILE A 89 9.43 6.48 6.11
N THR A 90 9.49 5.18 6.38
CA THR A 90 9.74 4.66 7.74
C THR A 90 11.21 4.37 8.02
N GLY A 91 12.06 4.33 6.99
CA GLY A 91 13.45 3.88 7.09
C GLY A 91 13.59 2.38 7.38
N ARG A 92 12.49 1.61 7.32
CA ARG A 92 12.48 0.16 7.66
C ARG A 92 12.35 -0.70 6.41
N LYS A 93 13.06 -1.84 6.40
CA LYS A 93 12.93 -2.82 5.32
C LYS A 93 11.54 -3.47 5.37
N VAL A 94 10.87 -3.57 4.23
CA VAL A 94 9.62 -4.33 4.06
C VAL A 94 9.95 -5.64 3.35
N GLU A 95 9.85 -6.77 4.07
CA GLU A 95 10.17 -8.10 3.51
C GLU A 95 9.01 -8.69 2.71
N ARG A 96 7.77 -8.36 3.11
CA ARG A 96 6.57 -8.95 2.52
C ARG A 96 5.42 -7.97 2.49
N VAL A 97 4.74 -7.91 1.35
CA VAL A 97 3.44 -7.24 1.20
C VAL A 97 2.43 -8.26 0.66
N SER A 98 1.35 -8.49 1.40
CA SER A 98 0.25 -9.34 0.99
C SER A 98 -0.98 -8.49 0.71
N LEU A 99 -1.63 -8.72 -0.44
CA LEU A 99 -2.82 -7.99 -0.86
C LEU A 99 -4.00 -8.94 -0.95
N THR A 100 -5.12 -8.54 -0.35
CA THR A 100 -6.39 -9.23 -0.44
C THR A 100 -7.45 -8.27 -0.97
N PHE A 101 -8.10 -8.65 -2.07
CA PHE A 101 -9.24 -7.91 -2.59
C PHE A 101 -10.53 -8.47 -2.01
N SER A 102 -11.22 -7.71 -1.15
CA SER A 102 -12.43 -8.17 -0.45
C SER A 102 -13.72 -7.82 -1.19
N SER A 103 -13.67 -6.86 -2.09
CA SER A 103 -14.80 -6.35 -2.86
C SER A 103 -14.31 -5.71 -4.16
N ALA A 104 -15.22 -5.28 -5.02
CA ALA A 104 -14.92 -4.48 -6.20
C ALA A 104 -15.72 -3.18 -6.17
N VAL A 105 -15.10 -2.09 -6.60
CA VAL A 105 -15.73 -0.76 -6.73
C VAL A 105 -15.54 -0.26 -8.14
N LEU A 106 -16.55 0.42 -8.68
CA LEU A 106 -16.48 0.98 -10.02
C LEU A 106 -15.81 2.35 -9.99
N ASP A 107 -14.87 2.56 -10.91
CA ASP A 107 -14.27 3.86 -11.19
C ASP A 107 -15.23 4.69 -12.04
N ALA A 108 -16.30 5.18 -11.41
CA ALA A 108 -17.29 6.03 -12.06
C ALA A 108 -16.95 7.52 -11.79
N PRO A 109 -16.92 8.38 -12.82
CA PRO A 109 -16.77 9.81 -12.61
C PRO A 109 -17.92 10.32 -11.75
N ARG A 110 -17.59 11.01 -10.65
CA ARG A 110 -18.56 11.59 -9.73
C ARG A 110 -19.52 12.49 -10.51
N ARG A 111 -20.79 12.11 -10.60
CA ARG A 111 -21.81 12.98 -11.20
C ARG A 111 -21.97 14.22 -10.32
N VAL A 112 -21.60 15.38 -10.87
CA VAL A 112 -21.92 16.68 -10.26
C VAL A 112 -23.42 16.91 -10.48
N ARG A 113 -24.14 17.19 -9.39
CA ARG A 113 -25.53 17.66 -9.44
C ARG A 113 -25.54 19.17 -9.30
#